data_AF-A0A1I1BSU5-F1
#
_entry.id   AF-A0A1I1BSU5-F1
#
_cell.length_a   1.000
_cell.length_b   1.000
_cell.length_c   1.000
_cell.angle_alpha   90.00
_cell.angle_beta   90.00
_cell.angle_gamma   90.00
#
_symmetry.space_group_name_H-M   'P 1'
#
loop_
_entity.id
_entity.type
_entity.pdbx_description
1 polymer ?
#
loop_
_entity_poly.entity_id
_entity_poly.type
_entity_poly.pdbx_seq_one_letter_code
_entity_poly.pdbx_strand_id
1 'polypeptide(L)'
;MVRRVTPSQAKAAVRKLQRSVDDYNRAARKYNAGVKKAVNDYNREVRAYNTRARAHNRRVESDRRRLRQELQRLNSRPTTSSNYTSYRSSSTSFVQTFQAIDAQVRPGTASDLDQRFMDLASDEVANSLYVANALDGDGDPASDLSEEELSAPSMGSELGAFGEDLLRRWVGALYSLNPNNPDAARHFCTSAREVVVSMLDQSAPDAAVERDDPNCERTGSGAVTRRAKISYLLRRQGMAMEGLTNVAAANVENVLKLFRTFNDGTHGHAGKFSITELSAIRTRVESAIGFIHEVVIGQTS
;
A
#
# COMPACT_ATOMS: atom_id res chain seq x y z
N MET A 1 -50.56 -65.93 34.82
CA MET A 1 -50.58 -66.33 33.39
C MET A 1 -49.32 -65.81 32.71
N VAL A 2 -48.40 -66.69 32.35
CA VAL A 2 -47.18 -66.33 31.59
C VAL A 2 -47.57 -66.20 30.12
N ARG A 3 -47.57 -64.99 29.54
CA ARG A 3 -47.79 -64.78 28.10
C ARG A 3 -46.67 -65.47 27.32
N ARG A 4 -46.96 -66.62 26.71
CA ARG A 4 -46.02 -67.31 25.80
C ARG A 4 -46.00 -66.58 24.46
N VAL A 5 -44.87 -65.96 24.15
CA VAL A 5 -44.64 -65.33 22.84
C VAL A 5 -44.56 -66.42 21.78
N THR A 6 -45.33 -66.28 20.70
CA THR A 6 -45.28 -67.24 19.59
C THR A 6 -43.98 -67.08 18.77
N PRO A 7 -43.45 -68.13 18.13
CA PRO A 7 -42.24 -68.03 17.31
C PRO A 7 -42.31 -66.96 16.20
N SER A 8 -43.51 -66.68 15.68
CA SER A 8 -43.75 -65.61 14.70
C SER A 8 -43.65 -64.20 15.33
N GLN A 9 -44.20 -64.01 16.53
CA GLN A 9 -44.07 -62.76 17.30
C GLN A 9 -42.62 -62.49 17.71
N ALA A 10 -41.86 -63.53 18.08
CA ALA A 10 -40.42 -63.41 18.35
C ALA A 10 -39.64 -62.98 17.09
N LYS A 11 -39.90 -63.60 15.93
CA LYS A 11 -39.29 -63.20 14.64
C LYS A 11 -39.67 -61.78 14.21
N ALA A 12 -40.88 -61.32 14.52
CA ALA A 12 -41.30 -59.95 14.22
C ALA A 12 -40.61 -58.92 15.14
N ALA A 13 -40.46 -59.24 16.43
CA ALA A 13 -39.73 -58.41 17.39
C ALA A 13 -38.24 -58.28 17.01
N VAL A 14 -37.60 -59.38 16.63
CA VAL A 14 -36.21 -59.37 16.13
C VAL A 14 -36.06 -58.51 14.88
N ARG A 15 -36.96 -58.63 13.90
CA ARG A 15 -36.94 -57.78 12.69
C ARG A 15 -37.17 -56.30 13.00
N LYS A 16 -38.02 -55.98 13.98
CA LYS A 16 -38.25 -54.59 14.43
C LYS A 16 -37.00 -54.01 15.11
N LEU A 17 -36.34 -54.79 15.98
CA LEU A 17 -35.06 -54.42 16.59
C LEU A 17 -33.98 -54.19 15.52
N GLN A 18 -33.87 -55.09 14.54
CA GLN A 18 -32.87 -54.98 13.49
C GLN A 18 -33.07 -53.71 12.64
N ARG A 19 -34.31 -53.37 12.26
CA ARG A 19 -34.62 -52.09 11.60
C ARG A 19 -34.24 -50.88 12.44
N SER A 20 -34.54 -50.91 13.74
CA SER A 20 -34.16 -49.82 14.66
C SER A 20 -32.64 -49.65 14.77
N VAL A 21 -31.88 -50.75 14.76
CA VAL A 21 -30.41 -50.72 14.73
C VAL A 21 -29.90 -50.18 13.40
N ASP A 22 -30.50 -50.57 12.28
CA ASP A 22 -30.13 -50.06 10.96
C ASP A 22 -30.44 -48.55 10.82
N ASP A 23 -31.56 -48.09 11.35
CA ASP A 23 -31.92 -46.67 11.41
C ASP A 23 -30.95 -45.86 12.26
N TYR A 24 -30.60 -46.37 13.45
CA TYR A 24 -29.58 -45.77 14.30
C TYR A 24 -28.22 -45.71 13.60
N ASN A 25 -27.79 -46.81 12.99
CA ASN A 25 -26.53 -46.88 12.25
C ASN A 25 -26.50 -45.91 11.06
N ARG A 26 -27.61 -45.76 10.34
CA ARG A 26 -27.75 -44.76 9.26
C ARG A 26 -27.66 -43.34 9.78
N ALA A 27 -28.36 -43.02 10.87
CA ALA A 27 -28.31 -41.71 11.51
C ALA A 27 -26.90 -41.38 12.03
N ALA A 28 -26.25 -42.34 12.70
CA ALA A 28 -24.89 -42.19 13.20
C ALA A 28 -23.87 -41.97 12.07
N ARG A 29 -23.98 -42.71 10.95
CA ARG A 29 -23.13 -42.50 9.77
C ARG A 29 -23.35 -41.12 9.16
N LYS A 30 -24.60 -40.66 9.06
CA LYS A 30 -24.94 -39.32 8.54
C LYS A 30 -24.37 -38.22 9.43
N TYR A 31 -24.51 -38.36 10.75
CA TYR A 31 -23.93 -37.44 11.73
C TYR A 31 -22.39 -37.40 11.61
N ASN A 32 -21.74 -38.57 11.62
CA ASN A 32 -20.29 -38.66 11.50
C ASN A 32 -19.78 -38.08 10.16
N ALA A 33 -20.50 -38.30 9.06
CA ALA A 33 -20.18 -37.69 7.78
C ALA A 33 -20.33 -36.16 7.81
N GLY A 34 -21.36 -35.65 8.47
CA GLY A 34 -21.56 -34.21 8.69
C GLY A 34 -20.44 -33.58 9.51
N VAL A 35 -20.06 -34.19 10.64
CA VAL A 35 -18.94 -33.74 11.47
C VAL A 35 -17.63 -33.77 10.69
N LYS A 36 -17.35 -34.85 9.95
CA LYS A 36 -16.15 -34.95 9.12
C LYS A 36 -16.10 -33.88 8.04
N LYS A 37 -17.25 -33.56 7.42
CA LYS A 37 -17.35 -32.47 6.44
C LYS A 37 -17.04 -31.13 7.09
N ALA A 38 -17.68 -30.79 8.21
CA ALA A 38 -17.44 -29.54 8.92
C ALA A 38 -15.97 -29.36 9.32
N VAL A 39 -15.33 -30.42 9.84
CA VAL A 39 -13.90 -30.42 10.17
C VAL A 39 -13.02 -30.21 8.94
N ASN A 40 -13.35 -30.85 7.81
CA ASN A 40 -12.61 -30.68 6.57
C ASN A 40 -12.75 -29.27 5.98
N ASP A 41 -13.94 -28.68 6.08
CA ASP A 41 -14.22 -27.33 5.60
C ASP A 41 -13.46 -26.30 6.46
N TYR A 42 -13.53 -26.42 7.79
CA TYR A 42 -12.72 -25.61 8.71
C TYR A 42 -11.22 -25.74 8.44
N ASN A 43 -10.71 -26.97 8.29
CA ASN A 43 -9.30 -27.20 7.99
C ASN A 43 -8.87 -26.59 6.65
N ARG A 44 -9.78 -26.53 5.66
CA ARG A 44 -9.52 -25.87 4.37
C ARG A 44 -9.38 -24.37 4.55
N GLU A 45 -10.28 -23.75 5.31
CA GLU A 45 -10.23 -22.31 5.61
C GLU A 45 -8.96 -21.94 6.38
N VAL A 46 -8.60 -22.72 7.39
CA VAL A 46 -7.34 -22.54 8.15
C VAL A 46 -6.12 -22.64 7.23
N ARG A 47 -6.08 -23.61 6.31
CA ARG A 47 -4.98 -23.72 5.33
C ARG A 47 -4.95 -22.51 4.39
N ALA A 48 -6.09 -22.05 3.90
CA ALA A 48 -6.18 -20.87 3.03
C ALA A 48 -5.72 -19.60 3.75
N TYR A 49 -6.12 -19.42 5.01
CA TYR A 49 -5.64 -18.35 5.87
C TYR A 49 -4.11 -18.42 6.06
N ASN A 50 -3.58 -19.58 6.46
CA ASN A 50 -2.15 -19.77 6.69
C ASN A 50 -1.32 -19.52 5.42
N THR A 51 -1.80 -19.90 4.24
CA THR A 51 -1.14 -19.61 2.96
C THR A 51 -1.09 -18.11 2.70
N ARG A 52 -2.20 -17.39 2.92
CA ARG A 52 -2.24 -15.93 2.77
C ARG A 52 -1.31 -15.22 3.77
N ALA A 53 -1.36 -15.62 5.04
CA ALA A 53 -0.47 -15.08 6.08
C ALA A 53 1.02 -15.30 5.74
N ARG A 54 1.39 -16.49 5.26
CA ARG A 54 2.77 -16.76 4.81
C ARG A 54 3.18 -15.94 3.59
N ALA A 55 2.27 -15.72 2.64
CA ALA A 55 2.54 -14.89 1.47
C ALA A 55 2.76 -13.42 1.87
N HIS A 56 1.91 -12.90 2.75
CA HIS A 56 2.04 -11.57 3.32
C HIS A 56 3.34 -11.42 4.12
N ASN A 57 3.64 -12.32 5.06
CA ASN A 57 4.88 -12.28 5.83
C ASN A 57 6.14 -12.27 4.94
N ARG A 58 6.13 -13.06 3.85
CA ARG A 58 7.24 -13.06 2.89
C ARG A 58 7.42 -11.72 2.18
N ARG A 59 6.32 -11.03 1.85
CA ARG A 59 6.36 -9.67 1.29
C ARG A 59 6.94 -8.69 2.30
N VAL A 60 6.35 -8.60 3.50
CA VAL A 60 6.82 -7.74 4.59
C VAL A 60 8.30 -7.95 4.91
N GLU A 61 8.77 -9.20 4.97
CA GLU A 61 10.19 -9.49 5.17
C GLU A 61 11.06 -9.04 3.99
N SER A 62 10.57 -9.18 2.76
CA SER A 62 11.25 -8.68 1.56
C SER A 62 11.36 -7.18 1.57
N ASP A 63 10.29 -6.48 1.90
CA ASP A 63 10.22 -5.02 1.90
C ASP A 63 11.12 -4.45 3.00
N ARG A 64 11.10 -5.07 4.18
CA ARG A 64 12.05 -4.74 5.27
C ARG A 64 13.50 -5.03 4.91
N ARG A 65 13.79 -6.10 4.17
CA ARG A 65 15.15 -6.37 3.67
C ARG A 65 15.58 -5.29 2.68
N ARG A 66 14.72 -4.96 1.70
CA ARG A 66 14.97 -3.92 0.71
C ARG A 66 15.20 -2.56 1.36
N LEU A 67 14.34 -2.16 2.30
CA LEU A 67 14.49 -0.94 3.09
C LEU A 67 15.86 -0.86 3.78
N ARG A 68 16.28 -1.94 4.46
CA ARG A 68 17.58 -1.99 5.13
C ARG A 68 18.75 -1.88 4.14
N GLN A 69 18.67 -2.55 3.00
CA GLN A 69 19.68 -2.48 1.95
C GLN A 69 19.81 -1.05 1.42
N GLU A 70 18.69 -0.41 1.05
CA GLU A 70 18.70 0.95 0.53
C GLU A 70 19.17 1.98 1.58
N LEU A 71 18.83 1.78 2.85
CA LEU A 71 19.33 2.62 3.94
C LEU A 71 20.84 2.45 4.16
N GLN A 72 21.35 1.23 4.07
CA GLN A 72 22.78 0.96 4.16
C GLN A 72 23.54 1.60 2.99
N ARG A 73 23.00 1.51 1.77
CA ARG A 73 23.56 2.18 0.58
C ARG A 73 23.62 3.68 0.79
N LEU A 74 22.53 4.30 1.23
CA LEU A 74 22.46 5.73 1.49
C LEU A 74 23.49 6.17 2.53
N ASN A 75 23.62 5.41 3.63
CA ASN A 75 24.55 5.73 4.72
C ASN A 75 26.01 5.50 4.38
N SER A 76 26.31 4.63 3.41
CA SER A 76 27.70 4.36 3.01
C SER A 76 28.35 5.51 2.22
N ARG A 77 27.55 6.48 1.78
CA ARG A 77 28.00 7.61 0.96
C ARG A 77 28.01 8.93 1.72
N PRO A 78 29.08 9.74 1.62
CA PRO A 78 29.13 11.06 2.26
C PRO A 78 28.01 12.00 1.77
N THR A 79 27.33 12.71 2.68
CA THR A 79 26.29 13.69 2.31
C THR A 79 26.82 14.85 1.46
N THR A 80 28.12 15.15 1.57
CA THR A 80 28.80 16.24 0.86
C THR A 80 28.97 15.99 -0.64
N SER A 81 28.76 14.75 -1.14
CA SER A 81 28.88 14.42 -2.56
C SER A 81 27.56 14.51 -3.33
N SER A 82 26.44 14.73 -2.65
CA SER A 82 25.11 14.74 -3.29
C SER A 82 24.73 16.15 -3.73
N ASN A 83 24.51 16.34 -5.02
CA ASN A 83 23.87 17.55 -5.54
C ASN A 83 22.43 17.69 -5.02
N TYR A 84 21.80 16.61 -4.55
CA TYR A 84 20.39 16.52 -4.18
C TYR A 84 20.19 16.47 -2.66
N THR A 85 20.99 17.22 -1.90
CA THR A 85 20.98 17.21 -0.43
C THR A 85 19.57 17.44 0.16
N SER A 86 18.78 18.32 -0.46
CA SER A 86 17.44 18.66 0.03
C SER A 86 16.45 17.48 -0.05
N TYR A 87 16.48 16.70 -1.13
CA TYR A 87 15.66 15.51 -1.26
C TYR A 87 16.18 14.39 -0.35
N ARG A 88 17.51 14.20 -0.29
CA ARG A 88 18.14 13.23 0.59
C ARG A 88 17.77 13.44 2.06
N SER A 89 17.85 14.67 2.57
CA SER A 89 17.40 15.00 3.93
C SER A 89 15.93 14.71 4.17
N SER A 90 15.08 14.93 3.17
CA SER A 90 13.65 14.58 3.23
C SER A 90 13.45 13.07 3.31
N SER A 91 14.15 12.28 2.49
CA SER A 91 14.06 10.81 2.55
C SER A 91 14.55 10.26 3.89
N THR A 92 15.63 10.82 4.47
CA THR A 92 16.06 10.47 5.82
C THR A 92 15.00 10.79 6.88
N SER A 93 14.38 11.97 6.80
CA SER A 93 13.31 12.37 7.73
C SER A 93 12.08 11.47 7.60
N PHE A 94 11.75 11.03 6.39
CA PHE A 94 10.66 10.11 6.13
C PHE A 94 10.94 8.72 6.74
N VAL A 95 12.16 8.18 6.54
CA VAL A 95 12.59 6.92 7.19
C VAL A 95 12.47 7.00 8.70
N GLN A 96 12.95 8.08 9.32
CA GLN A 96 12.88 8.28 10.77
C GLN A 96 11.44 8.31 11.28
N THR A 97 10.57 9.03 10.56
CA THR A 97 9.14 9.09 10.87
C THR A 97 8.50 7.70 10.79
N PHE A 98 8.76 6.97 9.70
CA PHE A 98 8.26 5.61 9.51
C PHE A 98 8.74 4.67 10.63
N GLN A 99 10.04 4.62 10.91
CA GLN A 99 10.61 3.75 11.93
C GLN A 99 10.07 4.05 13.34
N ALA A 100 9.85 5.33 13.67
CA ALA A 100 9.27 5.73 14.94
C ALA A 100 7.83 5.21 15.09
N ILE A 101 7.06 5.18 14.00
CA ILE A 101 5.67 4.70 14.01
C ILE A 101 5.59 3.17 13.89
N ASP A 102 6.39 2.53 13.04
CA ASP A 102 6.48 1.05 12.94
C ASP A 102 6.84 0.41 14.29
N ALA A 103 7.69 1.07 15.09
CA ALA A 103 8.00 0.62 16.45
C ALA A 103 6.83 0.75 17.44
N GLN A 104 5.87 1.66 17.19
CA GLN A 104 4.68 1.87 18.01
C GLN A 104 3.52 0.95 17.60
N VAL A 105 3.43 0.61 16.30
CA VAL A 105 2.45 -0.32 15.75
C VAL A 105 2.85 -1.75 16.17
N ARG A 106 2.41 -2.16 17.37
CA ARG A 106 2.73 -3.49 17.89
C ARG A 106 2.02 -4.60 17.10
N PRO A 107 2.71 -5.70 16.77
CA PRO A 107 2.06 -6.90 16.24
C PRO A 107 0.96 -7.37 17.21
N GLY A 108 -0.28 -7.44 16.71
CA GLY A 108 -1.44 -7.94 17.46
C GLY A 108 -2.33 -6.87 18.13
N THR A 109 -1.95 -5.59 18.12
CA THR A 109 -2.84 -4.49 18.57
C THR A 109 -3.30 -3.58 17.44
N ALA A 110 -2.56 -3.56 16.34
CA ALA A 110 -2.91 -2.82 15.13
C ALA A 110 -4.00 -3.57 14.35
N SER A 111 -4.97 -2.82 13.82
CA SER A 111 -5.98 -3.41 12.93
C SER A 111 -5.33 -3.91 11.63
N ASP A 112 -6.00 -4.81 10.91
CA ASP A 112 -5.52 -5.28 9.60
C ASP A 112 -5.36 -4.12 8.60
N LEU A 113 -6.19 -3.08 8.73
CA LEU A 113 -6.10 -1.85 7.94
C LEU A 113 -4.83 -1.07 8.26
N ASP A 114 -4.52 -0.88 9.55
CA ASP A 114 -3.30 -0.19 9.98
C ASP A 114 -2.05 -0.93 9.51
N GLN A 115 -2.03 -2.26 9.64
CA GLN A 115 -0.90 -3.10 9.20
C GLN A 115 -0.67 -2.97 7.69
N ARG A 116 -1.75 -3.08 6.91
CA ARG A 116 -1.67 -2.93 5.46
C ARG A 116 -1.18 -1.54 5.05
N PHE A 117 -1.66 -0.49 5.71
CA PHE A 117 -1.18 0.87 5.46
C PHE A 117 0.31 0.99 5.78
N MET A 118 0.78 0.37 6.85
CA MET A 118 2.20 0.36 7.21
C MET A 118 3.07 -0.39 6.20
N ASP A 119 2.56 -1.46 5.59
CA ASP A 119 3.26 -2.15 4.50
C ASP A 119 3.40 -1.25 3.27
N LEU A 120 2.31 -0.59 2.86
CA LEU A 120 2.34 0.39 1.77
C LEU A 120 3.34 1.52 2.07
N ALA A 121 3.36 2.02 3.31
CA ALA A 121 4.32 3.03 3.72
C ALA A 121 5.77 2.51 3.71
N SER A 122 6.02 1.24 4.06
CA SER A 122 7.35 0.64 3.97
C SER A 122 7.88 0.65 2.54
N ASP A 123 7.02 0.33 1.57
CA ASP A 123 7.36 0.37 0.15
C ASP A 123 7.68 1.79 -0.32
N GLU A 124 6.88 2.78 0.10
CA GLU A 124 7.12 4.19 -0.17
C GLU A 124 8.48 4.66 0.38
N VAL A 125 8.83 4.24 1.60
CA VAL A 125 10.13 4.57 2.21
C VAL A 125 11.26 3.93 1.41
N ALA A 126 11.16 2.65 1.04
CA ALA A 126 12.17 1.98 0.23
C ALA A 126 12.34 2.66 -1.14
N ASN A 127 11.25 3.04 -1.80
CA ASN A 127 11.26 3.78 -3.06
C ASN A 127 11.89 5.17 -2.90
N SER A 128 11.63 5.87 -1.80
CA SER A 128 12.23 7.19 -1.53
C SER A 128 13.75 7.13 -1.39
N LEU A 129 14.26 6.06 -0.76
CA LEU A 129 15.68 5.79 -0.60
C LEU A 129 16.33 5.36 -1.91
N TYR A 130 15.67 4.48 -2.68
CA TYR A 130 16.15 4.04 -3.98
C TYR A 130 16.36 5.23 -4.92
N VAL A 131 15.43 6.18 -4.98
CA VAL A 131 15.62 7.41 -5.77
C VAL A 131 16.80 8.23 -5.26
N ALA A 132 16.96 8.38 -3.93
CA ALA A 132 18.08 9.13 -3.38
C ALA A 132 19.43 8.48 -3.76
N ASN A 133 19.51 7.15 -3.70
CA ASN A 133 20.68 6.38 -4.12
C ASN A 133 20.92 6.49 -5.64
N ALA A 134 19.88 6.35 -6.46
CA ALA A 134 19.95 6.47 -7.92
C ALA A 134 20.46 7.86 -8.36
N LEU A 135 19.96 8.93 -7.74
CA LEU A 135 20.40 10.30 -7.99
C LEU A 135 21.83 10.59 -7.52
N ASP A 136 22.34 9.82 -6.57
CA ASP A 136 23.74 9.85 -6.18
C ASP A 136 24.61 8.96 -7.10
N GLY A 137 24.03 8.26 -8.09
CA GLY A 137 24.73 7.34 -8.99
C GLY A 137 24.94 5.93 -8.43
N ASP A 138 24.08 5.47 -7.52
CA ASP A 138 23.99 4.09 -7.01
C ASP A 138 22.64 3.47 -7.36
N GLY A 139 22.14 3.74 -8.56
CA GLY A 139 20.97 3.05 -9.06
C GLY A 139 21.30 1.59 -9.40
N ASP A 140 20.27 0.83 -9.74
CA ASP A 140 20.44 -0.54 -10.22
C ASP A 140 19.94 -0.64 -11.67
N PRO A 141 20.86 -0.68 -12.67
CA PRO A 141 20.49 -0.79 -14.07
C PRO A 141 19.67 -2.04 -14.42
N ALA A 142 19.69 -3.09 -13.59
CA ALA A 142 18.87 -4.27 -13.81
C ALA A 142 17.37 -4.03 -13.52
N SER A 143 17.07 -2.94 -12.81
CA SER A 143 15.71 -2.50 -12.48
C SER A 143 15.22 -1.37 -13.40
N ASP A 144 15.99 -1.02 -14.43
CA ASP A 144 15.68 0.07 -15.35
C ASP A 144 14.53 -0.30 -16.27
N LEU A 145 13.67 0.69 -16.53
CA LEU A 145 12.67 0.64 -17.58
C LEU A 145 13.34 0.90 -18.93
N SER A 146 12.84 0.28 -19.99
CA SER A 146 13.20 0.67 -21.36
C SER A 146 12.74 2.11 -21.67
N GLU A 147 13.26 2.73 -22.73
CA GLU A 147 12.79 4.05 -23.16
C GLU A 147 11.29 4.04 -23.55
N GLU A 148 10.83 2.95 -24.17
CA GLU A 148 9.42 2.73 -24.47
C GLU A 148 8.61 2.58 -23.18
N GLU A 149 9.10 1.80 -22.23
CA GLU A 149 8.45 1.60 -20.95
C GLU A 149 8.36 2.90 -20.16
N LEU A 150 9.40 3.76 -20.18
CA LEU A 150 9.45 5.07 -19.50
C LEU A 150 8.35 6.05 -19.94
N SER A 151 7.89 5.94 -21.18
CA SER A 151 6.80 6.78 -21.72
C SER A 151 5.46 6.03 -21.84
N ALA A 152 5.44 4.72 -21.59
CA ALA A 152 4.25 3.90 -21.68
C ALA A 152 3.18 4.32 -20.66
N PRO A 153 1.89 4.40 -21.06
CA PRO A 153 0.79 4.74 -20.17
C PRO A 153 0.72 3.84 -18.93
N SER A 154 0.37 4.43 -17.78
CA SER A 154 0.18 3.75 -16.50
C SER A 154 -0.86 4.45 -15.65
N MET A 155 -1.23 3.87 -14.50
CA MET A 155 -2.12 4.46 -13.49
C MET A 155 -3.52 4.83 -13.99
N GLY A 156 -3.98 4.19 -15.08
CA GLY A 156 -5.27 4.49 -15.71
C GLY A 156 -6.46 4.26 -14.79
N SER A 157 -6.44 3.17 -14.01
CA SER A 157 -7.46 2.85 -13.02
C SER A 157 -7.47 3.84 -11.86
N GLU A 158 -6.29 4.12 -11.32
CA GLU A 158 -6.07 4.92 -10.12
C GLU A 158 -6.46 6.37 -10.38
N LEU A 159 -6.06 6.92 -11.54
CA LEU A 159 -6.33 8.31 -11.90
C LEU A 159 -7.72 8.48 -12.52
N GLY A 160 -8.26 7.45 -13.18
CA GLY A 160 -9.60 7.48 -13.77
C GLY A 160 -10.70 7.79 -12.76
N ALA A 161 -10.52 7.41 -11.49
CA ALA A 161 -11.43 7.74 -10.39
C ALA A 161 -11.55 9.25 -10.11
N PHE A 162 -10.58 10.04 -10.55
CA PHE A 162 -10.52 11.50 -10.37
C PHE A 162 -10.83 12.28 -11.65
N GLY A 163 -11.18 11.57 -12.72
CA GLY A 163 -11.59 12.14 -13.99
C GLY A 163 -10.49 12.23 -15.05
N GLU A 164 -10.96 12.40 -16.28
CA GLU A 164 -10.16 12.34 -17.51
C GLU A 164 -9.06 13.42 -17.59
N ASP A 165 -9.25 14.58 -16.95
CA ASP A 165 -8.24 15.65 -16.96
C ASP A 165 -6.94 15.21 -16.26
N LEU A 166 -7.05 14.53 -15.11
CA LEU A 166 -5.86 14.04 -14.38
C LEU A 166 -5.14 12.95 -15.16
N LEU A 167 -5.89 12.06 -15.82
CA LEU A 167 -5.32 11.03 -16.68
C LEU A 167 -4.51 11.67 -17.83
N ARG A 168 -5.05 12.69 -18.50
CA ARG A 168 -4.33 13.40 -19.57
C ARG A 168 -3.08 14.12 -19.07
N ARG A 169 -3.13 14.75 -17.90
CA ARG A 169 -1.94 15.36 -17.27
C ARG A 169 -0.87 14.32 -16.99
N TRP A 170 -1.25 13.15 -16.49
CA TRP A 170 -0.33 12.04 -16.23
C TRP A 170 0.30 11.51 -17.52
N VAL A 171 -0.49 11.28 -18.58
CA VAL A 171 0.03 10.87 -19.89
C VAL A 171 1.00 11.91 -20.44
N GLY A 172 0.71 13.21 -20.28
CA GLY A 172 1.64 14.28 -20.65
C GLY A 172 2.93 14.25 -19.82
N ALA A 173 2.85 13.93 -18.53
CA ALA A 173 4.02 13.73 -17.68
C ALA A 173 4.89 12.60 -18.23
N LEU A 174 4.32 11.42 -18.46
CA LEU A 174 5.02 10.24 -18.97
C LEU A 174 5.67 10.51 -20.33
N TYR A 175 4.98 11.22 -21.22
CA TYR A 175 5.53 11.59 -22.54
C TYR A 175 6.81 12.44 -22.43
N SER A 176 6.96 13.21 -21.34
CA SER A 176 8.16 14.04 -21.12
C SER A 176 9.39 13.26 -20.64
N LEU A 177 9.21 12.03 -20.13
CA LEU A 177 10.28 11.16 -19.63
C LEU A 177 11.05 10.51 -20.78
N ASN A 178 11.94 11.29 -21.39
CA ASN A 178 12.84 10.83 -22.44
C ASN A 178 14.29 11.18 -22.07
N PRO A 179 15.24 10.22 -22.06
CA PRO A 179 16.66 10.50 -21.76
C PRO A 179 17.31 11.52 -22.71
N ASN A 180 16.78 11.66 -23.92
CA ASN A 180 17.23 12.66 -24.90
C ASN A 180 16.67 14.06 -24.63
N ASN A 181 15.66 14.19 -23.77
CA ASN A 181 15.12 15.47 -23.33
C ASN A 181 15.90 15.95 -22.08
N PRO A 182 16.73 17.00 -22.20
CA PRO A 182 17.49 17.52 -21.05
C PRO A 182 16.60 18.12 -19.95
N ASP A 183 15.31 18.35 -20.22
CA ASP A 183 14.34 18.87 -19.25
C ASP A 183 13.27 17.85 -18.83
N ALA A 184 13.51 16.56 -19.09
CA ALA A 184 12.56 15.47 -18.81
C ALA A 184 12.06 15.48 -17.37
N ALA A 185 12.98 15.50 -16.39
CA ALA A 185 12.61 15.45 -14.98
C ALA A 185 11.77 16.67 -14.55
N ARG A 186 12.08 17.88 -15.05
CA ARG A 186 11.33 19.10 -14.70
C ARG A 186 9.91 19.07 -15.26
N HIS A 187 9.76 18.73 -16.54
CA HIS A 187 8.45 18.61 -17.18
C HIS A 187 7.60 17.51 -16.52
N PHE A 188 8.20 16.35 -16.24
CA PHE A 188 7.56 15.26 -15.55
C PHE A 188 7.10 15.68 -14.15
N CYS A 189 8.01 16.22 -13.33
CA CYS A 189 7.72 16.60 -11.95
C CYS A 189 6.69 17.72 -11.84
N THR A 190 6.69 18.68 -12.77
CA THR A 190 5.68 19.74 -12.82
C THR A 190 4.29 19.15 -13.04
N SER A 191 4.15 18.28 -14.04
CA SER A 191 2.85 17.64 -14.35
C SER A 191 2.41 16.66 -13.25
N ALA A 192 3.34 15.86 -12.72
CA ALA A 192 3.09 14.92 -11.63
C ALA A 192 2.69 15.62 -10.33
N ARG A 193 3.27 16.79 -10.04
CA ARG A 193 2.88 17.61 -8.88
C ARG A 193 1.41 18.02 -8.97
N GLU A 194 0.97 18.47 -10.13
CA GLU A 194 -0.43 18.84 -10.35
C GLU A 194 -1.37 17.65 -10.16
N VAL A 195 -0.98 16.45 -10.60
CA VAL A 195 -1.74 15.21 -10.36
C VAL A 195 -1.88 14.94 -8.86
N VAL A 196 -0.77 14.87 -8.12
CA VAL A 196 -0.76 14.58 -6.68
C VAL A 196 -1.55 15.60 -5.87
N VAL A 197 -1.38 16.89 -6.16
CA VAL A 197 -2.12 17.97 -5.48
C VAL A 197 -3.61 17.89 -5.80
N SER A 198 -3.97 17.68 -7.07
CA SER A 198 -5.37 17.59 -7.48
C SER A 198 -6.09 16.39 -6.86
N MET A 199 -5.42 15.22 -6.75
CA MET A 199 -5.99 14.05 -6.06
C MET A 199 -6.37 14.38 -4.61
N LEU A 200 -5.48 15.04 -3.87
CA LEU A 200 -5.74 15.42 -2.48
C LEU A 200 -6.83 16.50 -2.37
N ASP A 201 -6.77 17.54 -3.21
CA ASP A 201 -7.70 18.66 -3.13
C ASP A 201 -9.14 18.29 -3.53
N GLN A 202 -9.30 17.40 -4.53
CA GLN A 202 -10.61 16.87 -4.90
C GLN A 202 -11.21 15.95 -3.82
N SER A 203 -10.36 15.20 -3.12
CA SER A 203 -10.79 14.21 -2.12
C SER A 203 -11.06 14.80 -0.75
N ALA A 204 -10.33 15.87 -0.41
CA ALA A 204 -10.44 16.60 0.83
C ALA A 204 -10.53 18.11 0.55
N PRO A 205 -11.68 18.58 0.02
CA PRO A 205 -11.93 20.01 -0.13
C PRO A 205 -11.87 20.71 1.22
N ASP A 206 -11.30 21.91 1.28
CA ASP A 206 -11.09 22.67 2.53
C ASP A 206 -12.38 22.75 3.36
N ALA A 207 -13.50 23.12 2.74
CA ALA A 207 -14.79 23.23 3.43
C ALA A 207 -15.30 21.90 4.03
N ALA A 208 -14.90 20.75 3.48
CA ALA A 208 -15.24 19.45 4.03
C ALA A 208 -14.36 19.11 5.24
N VAL A 209 -13.06 19.42 5.17
CA VAL A 209 -12.12 19.24 6.27
C VAL A 209 -12.48 20.15 7.44
N GLU A 210 -12.77 21.42 7.18
CA GLU A 210 -13.15 22.41 8.21
C GLU A 210 -14.47 22.06 8.89
N ARG A 211 -15.42 21.45 8.17
CA ARG A 211 -16.68 21.00 8.75
C ARG A 211 -16.48 19.83 9.70
N ASP A 212 -15.57 18.92 9.34
CA ASP A 212 -15.25 17.73 10.11
C ASP A 212 -14.37 18.04 11.33
N ASP A 213 -13.40 18.94 11.16
CA ASP A 213 -12.55 19.47 12.22
C ASP A 213 -12.39 20.99 12.08
N PRO A 214 -13.20 21.79 12.81
CA PRO A 214 -13.10 23.25 12.80
C PRO A 214 -11.75 23.78 13.30
N ASN A 215 -11.00 22.98 14.06
CA ASN A 215 -9.69 23.32 14.60
C ASN A 215 -8.54 22.73 13.76
N CYS A 216 -8.83 22.28 12.53
CA CYS A 216 -7.83 21.70 11.66
C CYS A 216 -6.65 22.65 11.44
N GLU A 217 -5.47 22.07 11.23
CA GLU A 217 -4.26 22.83 10.94
C GLU A 217 -4.43 23.67 9.66
N ARG A 218 -4.00 24.93 9.72
CA ARG A 218 -4.05 25.89 8.62
C ARG A 218 -2.67 26.45 8.29
N THR A 219 -2.46 26.80 7.03
CA THR A 219 -1.29 27.57 6.61
C THR A 219 -1.35 29.00 7.18
N GLY A 220 -0.24 29.74 7.11
CA GLY A 220 -0.22 31.17 7.46
C GLY A 220 -1.17 32.03 6.62
N SER A 221 -1.63 31.53 5.46
CA SER A 221 -2.64 32.19 4.61
C SER A 221 -4.08 31.75 4.92
N GLY A 222 -4.30 30.91 5.95
CA GLY A 222 -5.62 30.46 6.40
C GLY A 222 -6.19 29.24 5.67
N ALA A 223 -5.51 28.71 4.66
CA ALA A 223 -5.92 27.52 3.91
C ALA A 223 -5.65 26.23 4.71
N VAL A 224 -6.45 25.17 4.48
CA VAL A 224 -6.26 23.89 5.18
C VAL A 224 -4.94 23.24 4.77
N THR A 225 -4.15 22.74 5.73
CA THR A 225 -2.87 22.09 5.39
C THR A 225 -3.08 20.73 4.71
N ARG A 226 -2.11 20.30 3.90
CA ARG A 226 -2.11 18.94 3.32
C ARG A 226 -2.15 17.86 4.41
N ARG A 227 -1.48 18.10 5.53
CA ARG A 227 -1.51 17.21 6.70
C ARG A 227 -2.93 17.08 7.25
N ALA A 228 -3.66 18.19 7.40
CA ALA A 228 -5.06 18.16 7.83
C ALA A 228 -5.95 17.40 6.83
N LYS A 229 -5.74 17.61 5.52
CA LYS A 229 -6.44 16.84 4.46
C LYS A 229 -6.18 15.34 4.57
N ILE A 230 -4.93 14.93 4.74
CA ILE A 230 -4.54 13.52 4.93
C ILE A 230 -5.18 12.94 6.20
N SER A 231 -5.14 13.68 7.31
CA SER A 231 -5.77 13.24 8.56
C SER A 231 -7.27 13.02 8.38
N TYR A 232 -7.95 13.95 7.70
CA TYR A 232 -9.37 13.82 7.35
C TYR A 232 -9.66 12.56 6.53
N LEU A 233 -8.85 12.28 5.49
CA LEU A 233 -9.02 11.10 4.65
C LEU A 233 -8.81 9.80 5.43
N LEU A 234 -7.74 9.69 6.23
CA LEU A 234 -7.47 8.51 7.04
C LEU A 234 -8.57 8.26 8.10
N ARG A 235 -9.05 9.32 8.76
CA ARG A 235 -10.15 9.21 9.73
C ARG A 235 -11.43 8.69 9.09
N ARG A 236 -11.76 9.11 7.87
CA ARG A 236 -12.91 8.58 7.10
C ARG A 236 -12.80 7.10 6.80
N GLN A 237 -11.59 6.55 6.76
CA GLN A 237 -11.33 5.13 6.56
C GLN A 237 -11.24 4.33 7.86
N GLY A 238 -11.46 4.96 9.02
CA GLY A 238 -11.32 4.32 10.33
C GLY A 238 -9.88 4.27 10.86
N MET A 239 -8.91 4.83 10.13
CA MET A 239 -7.52 4.94 10.55
C MET A 239 -7.30 6.25 11.32
N ALA A 240 -7.67 6.27 12.61
CA ALA A 240 -7.60 7.46 13.46
C ALA A 240 -6.26 7.63 14.19
N MET A 241 -5.31 6.70 14.03
CA MET A 241 -4.01 6.78 14.71
C MET A 241 -3.18 7.93 14.13
N GLU A 242 -2.79 8.89 14.99
CA GLU A 242 -2.00 10.06 14.60
C GLU A 242 -0.68 9.68 13.90
N GLY A 243 -0.05 8.58 14.34
CA GLY A 243 1.14 8.03 13.72
C GLY A 243 0.98 7.76 12.22
N LEU A 244 -0.18 7.25 11.79
CA LEU A 244 -0.44 6.98 10.37
C LEU A 244 -0.56 8.28 9.56
N THR A 245 -1.16 9.31 10.16
CA THR A 245 -1.18 10.66 9.58
C THR A 245 0.24 11.21 9.43
N ASN A 246 1.11 11.02 10.42
CA ASN A 246 2.50 11.44 10.35
C ASN A 246 3.25 10.77 9.19
N VAL A 247 3.08 9.46 9.02
CA VAL A 247 3.73 8.68 7.96
C VAL A 247 3.21 9.08 6.57
N ALA A 248 1.89 9.18 6.37
CA ALA A 248 1.34 9.62 5.09
C ALA A 248 1.74 11.08 4.76
N ALA A 249 1.71 11.98 5.74
CA ALA A 249 2.13 13.36 5.53
C ALA A 249 3.61 13.46 5.17
N ALA A 250 4.47 12.69 5.85
CA ALA A 250 5.90 12.63 5.53
C ALA A 250 6.15 12.05 4.12
N ASN A 251 5.37 11.05 3.70
CA ASN A 251 5.43 10.51 2.35
C ASN A 251 5.12 11.58 1.30
N VAL A 252 3.96 12.25 1.43
CA VAL A 252 3.54 13.30 0.49
C VAL A 252 4.53 14.46 0.47
N GLU A 253 5.03 14.91 1.63
CA GLU A 253 6.04 15.97 1.67
C GLU A 253 7.36 15.54 1.01
N ASN A 254 7.77 14.27 1.16
CA ASN A 254 8.95 13.74 0.48
C ASN A 254 8.82 13.78 -1.04
N VAL A 255 7.66 13.38 -1.58
CA VAL A 255 7.37 13.45 -3.02
C VAL A 255 7.34 14.89 -3.52
N LEU A 256 6.68 15.79 -2.78
CA LEU A 256 6.66 17.20 -3.15
C LEU A 256 8.05 17.85 -3.10
N LYS A 257 8.91 17.37 -2.19
CA LYS A 257 10.30 17.79 -2.11
C LYS A 257 11.09 17.34 -3.35
N LEU A 258 10.87 16.11 -3.82
CA LEU A 258 11.43 15.61 -5.08
C LEU A 258 11.08 16.54 -6.24
N PHE A 259 9.81 16.95 -6.34
CA PHE A 259 9.37 17.86 -7.41
C PHE A 259 10.04 19.22 -7.32
N ARG A 260 10.15 19.80 -6.12
CA ARG A 260 10.87 21.08 -5.93
C ARG A 260 12.33 20.98 -6.34
N THR A 261 13.00 19.90 -5.94
CA THR A 261 14.39 19.62 -6.32
C THR A 261 14.60 19.73 -7.83
N PHE A 262 13.72 19.19 -8.67
CA PHE A 262 13.87 19.31 -10.13
C PHE A 262 13.35 20.63 -10.73
N ASN A 263 12.41 21.30 -10.06
CA ASN A 263 11.80 22.53 -10.55
C ASN A 263 12.62 23.79 -10.21
N ASP A 264 13.33 23.82 -9.07
CA ASP A 264 14.05 25.01 -8.60
C ASP A 264 15.30 25.33 -9.44
N GLY A 265 15.70 24.42 -10.36
CA GLY A 265 16.77 24.68 -11.35
C GLY A 265 18.17 24.84 -10.74
N THR A 266 18.33 24.63 -9.43
CA THR A 266 19.56 24.90 -8.67
C THR A 266 20.58 23.76 -8.70
N HIS A 267 20.27 22.62 -9.30
CA HIS A 267 21.21 21.51 -9.42
C HIS A 267 22.02 21.67 -10.70
N GLY A 268 23.29 22.04 -10.52
CA GLY A 268 24.23 22.55 -11.53
C GLY A 268 24.68 21.57 -12.61
N HIS A 269 23.81 20.69 -13.06
CA HIS A 269 23.93 20.10 -14.38
C HIS A 269 22.69 20.52 -15.17
N ALA A 270 22.91 21.17 -16.31
CA ALA A 270 21.92 21.23 -17.40
C ALA A 270 21.69 19.82 -18.00
N GLY A 271 21.66 18.79 -17.15
CA GLY A 271 22.15 17.46 -17.42
C GLY A 271 21.03 16.49 -17.69
N LYS A 272 21.18 15.80 -18.81
CA LYS A 272 20.44 14.60 -19.13
C LYS A 272 20.46 13.65 -17.94
N PHE A 273 19.29 13.22 -17.50
CA PHE A 273 19.15 12.13 -16.56
C PHE A 273 19.36 10.81 -17.29
N SER A 274 20.09 9.90 -16.66
CA SER A 274 20.19 8.52 -17.12
C SER A 274 18.83 7.82 -17.08
N ILE A 275 18.69 6.74 -17.85
CA ILE A 275 17.52 5.86 -17.80
C ILE A 275 17.28 5.37 -16.37
N THR A 276 18.34 5.04 -15.63
CA THR A 276 18.25 4.61 -14.23
C THR A 276 17.63 5.67 -13.34
N GLU A 277 18.06 6.93 -13.44
CA GLU A 277 17.49 8.02 -12.66
C GLU A 277 16.03 8.28 -13.04
N LEU A 278 15.71 8.31 -14.34
CA LEU A 278 14.35 8.52 -14.82
C LEU A 278 13.40 7.38 -14.40
N SER A 279 13.87 6.13 -14.44
CA SER A 279 13.14 4.95 -14.00
C SER A 279 12.85 5.01 -12.50
N ALA A 280 13.84 5.39 -11.70
CA ALA A 280 13.69 5.57 -10.26
C ALA A 280 12.67 6.69 -9.95
N ILE A 281 12.79 7.85 -10.61
CA ILE A 281 11.88 8.98 -10.44
C ILE A 281 10.45 8.59 -10.80
N ARG A 282 10.24 7.96 -11.96
CA ARG A 282 8.92 7.49 -12.40
C ARG A 282 8.32 6.53 -11.39
N THR A 283 9.05 5.48 -11.04
CA THR A 283 8.58 4.44 -10.11
C THR A 283 8.18 5.02 -8.76
N ARG A 284 8.97 5.98 -8.25
CA ARG A 284 8.67 6.66 -6.99
C ARG A 284 7.37 7.45 -7.04
N VAL A 285 7.12 8.15 -8.14
CA VAL A 285 5.93 8.98 -8.32
C VAL A 285 4.70 8.12 -8.58
N GLU A 286 4.82 7.05 -9.37
CA GLU A 286 3.75 6.06 -9.52
C GLU A 286 3.39 5.45 -8.17
N SER A 287 4.38 4.97 -7.43
CA SER A 287 4.16 4.42 -6.09
C SER A 287 3.42 5.42 -5.17
N ALA A 288 3.82 6.70 -5.21
CA ALA A 288 3.13 7.76 -4.46
C ALA A 288 1.68 7.97 -4.89
N ILE A 289 1.39 7.97 -6.19
CA ILE A 289 0.03 8.06 -6.71
C ILE A 289 -0.80 6.88 -6.23
N GLY A 290 -0.26 5.66 -6.30
CA GLY A 290 -0.92 4.46 -5.80
C GLY A 290 -1.20 4.53 -4.29
N PHE A 291 -0.22 5.00 -3.51
CA PHE A 291 -0.38 5.21 -2.07
C PHE A 291 -1.50 6.23 -1.77
N ILE A 292 -1.50 7.38 -2.45
CA ILE A 292 -2.53 8.41 -2.23
C ILE A 292 -3.90 7.90 -2.66
N HIS A 293 -3.98 7.16 -3.77
CA HIS A 293 -5.22 6.52 -4.21
C HIS A 293 -5.79 5.60 -3.12
N GLU A 294 -4.97 4.76 -2.48
CA GLU A 294 -5.41 3.92 -1.36
C GLU A 294 -5.87 4.77 -0.15
N VAL A 295 -5.16 5.85 0.18
CA VAL A 295 -5.54 6.80 1.26
C VAL A 295 -6.84 7.55 0.96
N VAL A 296 -7.16 7.77 -0.32
CA VAL A 296 -8.38 8.48 -0.71
C VAL A 296 -9.56 7.53 -0.77
N ILE A 297 -9.48 6.50 -1.60
CA ILE A 297 -10.64 5.68 -1.93
C ILE A 297 -10.91 4.71 -0.79
N GLY A 298 -9.85 4.14 -0.22
CA GLY A 298 -9.95 3.01 0.70
C GLY A 298 -10.51 1.80 -0.05
N GLN A 299 -10.12 0.59 0.32
CA GLN A 299 -10.73 -0.55 -0.35
C GLN A 299 -12.18 -0.70 0.14
N THR A 300 -13.14 -0.38 -0.72
CA THR A 300 -14.49 -0.94 -0.63
C THR A 300 -14.37 -2.46 -0.76
N SER A 301 -14.32 -3.12 0.41
CA SER A 301 -14.70 -4.52 0.71
C SER A 301 -14.16 -5.62 -0.20
#